data_AF-A0A4U7JMI8-F1
#
_entry.id   AF-A0A4U7JMI8-F1
#
_cell.length_a   1.000
_cell.length_b   1.000
_cell.length_c   1.000
_cell.angle_alpha   90.00
_cell.angle_beta   90.00
_cell.angle_gamma   90.00
#
_symmetry.space_group_name_H-M   'P 1'
#
loop_
_entity.id
_entity.type
_entity.pdbx_description
1 polymer ?
#
loop_
_entity_poly.entity_id
_entity_poly.type
_entity_poly.pdbx_seq_one_letter_code
_entity_poly.pdbx_strand_id
1 'polypeptide(L)'
;MTDLEKKFFENMKNIYIRADKECGYRATRFLQMLNEKGGVNTAKILISKPGGTEGFAKLWELGRLELSVEALVIQDEFQELFTQEEIDSCIERLKEYGYIKEQ
;
A
#
# COMPACT_ATOMS: atom_id res chain seq x y z
N MET A 1 -5.42 -13.42 13.17
CA MET A 1 -6.20 -12.42 12.43
C MET A 1 -7.11 -11.69 13.38
N THR A 2 -6.62 -10.56 13.86
CA THR A 2 -7.41 -9.54 14.55
C THR A 2 -8.44 -8.94 13.58
N ASP A 3 -9.43 -8.22 14.12
CA ASP A 3 -10.41 -7.52 13.29
C ASP A 3 -9.74 -6.49 12.36
N LEU A 4 -8.69 -5.83 12.87
CA LEU A 4 -7.92 -4.85 12.15
C LEU A 4 -7.13 -5.45 10.98
N GLU A 5 -6.50 -6.62 11.17
CA GLU A 5 -5.82 -7.33 10.08
C GLU A 5 -6.79 -7.71 8.94
N LYS A 6 -8.02 -8.11 9.29
CA LYS A 6 -9.06 -8.42 8.30
C LYS A 6 -9.50 -7.17 7.55
N LYS A 7 -9.72 -6.07 8.28
CA LYS A 7 -10.09 -4.78 7.70
C LYS A 7 -8.99 -4.26 6.76
N PHE A 8 -7.73 -4.39 7.16
CA PHE A 8 -6.58 -4.04 6.33
C PHE A 8 -6.53 -4.89 5.06
N PHE A 9 -6.73 -6.21 5.17
CA PHE A 9 -6.77 -7.11 4.03
C PHE A 9 -7.89 -6.76 3.03
N GLU A 10 -9.09 -6.45 3.52
CA GLU A 10 -10.20 -6.03 2.66
C GLU A 10 -9.93 -4.66 2.02
N ASN A 11 -9.29 -3.72 2.73
CA ASN A 11 -8.85 -2.46 2.15
C ASN A 11 -7.79 -2.65 1.06
N MET A 12 -6.82 -3.55 1.25
CA MET A 12 -5.84 -3.91 0.22
C MET A 12 -6.50 -4.50 -1.04
N LYS A 13 -7.57 -5.30 -0.89
CA LYS A 13 -8.36 -5.74 -2.05
C LYS A 13 -9.10 -4.59 -2.71
N ASN A 14 -9.70 -3.69 -1.92
CA ASN A 14 -10.44 -2.56 -2.45
C ASN A 14 -9.55 -1.63 -3.28
N ILE A 15 -8.35 -1.29 -2.80
CA ILE A 15 -7.41 -0.48 -3.60
C ILE A 15 -6.98 -1.20 -4.88
N TYR A 16 -6.83 -2.53 -4.86
CA TYR A 16 -6.52 -3.32 -6.05
C TYR A 16 -7.67 -3.30 -7.06
N ILE A 17 -8.91 -3.50 -6.61
CA ILE A 17 -10.09 -3.46 -7.48
C ILE A 17 -10.24 -2.05 -8.09
N ARG A 18 -9.99 -1.01 -7.30
CA ARG A 18 -9.99 0.37 -7.77
C ARG A 18 -8.86 0.62 -8.77
N ALA A 19 -7.65 0.14 -8.52
CA ALA A 19 -6.54 0.27 -9.46
C ALA A 19 -6.82 -0.49 -10.77
N ASP A 20 -7.39 -1.68 -10.71
CA ASP A 20 -7.78 -2.43 -11.92
C ASP A 20 -8.86 -1.67 -12.71
N LYS A 21 -9.91 -1.21 -12.03
CA LYS A 21 -11.06 -0.55 -12.68
C LYS A 21 -10.76 0.86 -13.18
N GLU A 22 -10.06 1.66 -12.38
CA GLU A 22 -9.82 3.08 -12.64
C GLU A 22 -8.51 3.31 -13.42
N CYS A 23 -7.51 2.46 -13.22
CA CYS A 23 -6.18 2.60 -13.83
C CYS A 23 -5.88 1.54 -14.90
N GLY A 24 -6.72 0.50 -15.05
CA GLY A 24 -6.45 -0.62 -15.95
C GLY A 24 -5.25 -1.46 -15.51
N TYR A 25 -4.78 -1.31 -14.27
CA TYR A 25 -3.56 -1.94 -13.78
C TYR A 25 -3.89 -3.21 -12.98
N ARG A 26 -3.64 -4.36 -13.61
CA ARG A 26 -3.93 -5.67 -13.02
C ARG A 26 -2.68 -6.31 -12.39
N ALA A 27 -2.46 -6.03 -11.12
CA ALA A 27 -1.36 -6.62 -10.35
C ALA A 27 -1.65 -8.06 -9.87
N THR A 28 -1.57 -9.04 -10.77
CA THR A 28 -1.85 -10.47 -10.43
C THR A 28 -0.95 -11.01 -9.32
N ARG A 29 0.33 -10.63 -9.31
CA ARG A 29 1.29 -11.02 -8.27
C ARG A 29 0.95 -10.45 -6.89
N PHE A 30 0.41 -9.22 -6.84
CA PHE A 30 -0.06 -8.61 -5.60
C PHE A 30 -1.24 -9.39 -5.02
N LEU A 31 -2.21 -9.75 -5.86
CA LEU A 31 -3.36 -10.53 -5.44
C LEU A 31 -2.97 -11.94 -4.96
N GLN A 32 -2.01 -12.59 -5.62
CA GLN A 32 -1.46 -13.87 -5.14
C GLN A 32 -0.82 -13.72 -3.75
N MET A 33 0.07 -12.74 -3.58
CA MET A 33 0.73 -12.48 -2.29
C MET A 33 -0.27 -12.20 -1.18
N LEU A 34 -1.32 -11.41 -1.46
CA LEU A 34 -2.42 -11.16 -0.53
C LEU A 34 -3.07 -12.45 -0.05
N ASN A 35 -3.44 -13.34 -0.96
CA ASN A 35 -4.12 -14.59 -0.63
C ASN A 35 -3.19 -15.58 0.10
N GLU A 36 -1.90 -15.61 -0.23
CA GLU A 36 -0.94 -16.55 0.37
C GLU A 36 -0.39 -16.08 1.72
N LYS A 37 -0.12 -14.78 1.88
CA LYS A 37 0.60 -14.22 3.03
C LYS A 37 -0.27 -13.35 3.94
N GLY A 38 -1.44 -12.94 3.46
CA GLY A 38 -2.30 -11.97 4.14
C GLY A 38 -1.90 -10.51 3.87
N GLY A 39 -2.76 -9.58 4.29
CA GLY A 39 -2.59 -8.15 4.01
C GLY A 39 -1.34 -7.56 4.65
N VAL A 40 -1.21 -7.69 5.97
CA VAL A 40 -0.11 -7.08 6.74
C VAL A 40 1.25 -7.58 6.25
N ASN A 41 1.47 -8.90 6.17
CA ASN A 41 2.73 -9.45 5.69
C ASN A 41 3.04 -9.03 4.25
N THR A 42 2.02 -8.96 3.39
CA THR A 42 2.21 -8.46 2.02
C THR A 42 2.67 -7.01 2.04
N ALA A 43 2.04 -6.15 2.84
CA ALA A 43 2.45 -4.76 2.97
C ALA A 43 3.90 -4.63 3.47
N LYS A 44 4.27 -5.35 4.54
CA LYS A 44 5.64 -5.36 5.08
C LYS A 44 6.68 -5.72 4.03
N ILE A 45 6.40 -6.72 3.19
CA ILE A 45 7.29 -7.12 2.08
C ILE A 45 7.43 -6.03 1.01
N LEU A 46 6.34 -5.30 0.71
CA LEU A 46 6.34 -4.27 -0.32
C LEU A 46 7.06 -3.00 0.15
N ILE A 47 6.81 -2.57 1.38
CA ILE A 47 7.41 -1.36 1.94
C ILE A 47 8.91 -1.53 2.22
N SER A 48 9.32 -2.75 2.62
CA SER A 48 10.73 -3.11 2.87
C SER A 48 11.60 -3.08 1.60
N LYS A 49 11.00 -3.05 0.40
CA LYS A 49 11.77 -2.94 -0.84
C LYS A 49 12.14 -1.49 -1.13
N PRO A 50 13.45 -1.16 -1.18
CA PRO A 50 13.88 0.17 -1.58
C PRO A 50 13.54 0.45 -3.05
N GLY A 51 13.09 1.67 -3.35
CA GLY A 51 12.72 2.10 -4.72
C GLY A 51 11.27 1.81 -5.13
N GLY A 52 10.43 1.35 -4.20
CA GLY A 52 9.02 1.04 -4.46
C GLY A 52 8.84 -0.23 -5.30
N THR A 53 7.58 -0.57 -5.57
CA THR A 53 7.24 -1.68 -6.49
C THR A 53 6.78 -1.15 -7.83
N GLU A 54 6.81 -2.00 -8.87
CA GLU A 54 6.27 -1.64 -10.18
C GLU A 54 4.82 -1.14 -10.10
N GLY A 55 4.03 -1.67 -9.17
CA GLY A 55 2.68 -1.19 -8.90
C GLY A 55 2.64 0.22 -8.31
N PHE A 56 3.57 0.56 -7.41
CA PHE A 56 3.70 1.89 -6.86
C PHE A 56 4.05 2.92 -7.94
N ALA A 57 5.08 2.63 -8.75
CA ALA A 57 5.47 3.50 -9.86
C ALA A 57 4.31 3.74 -10.82
N LYS A 58 3.55 2.68 -11.15
CA LYS A 58 2.39 2.80 -12.03
C LYS A 58 1.28 3.68 -11.44
N LEU A 59 1.00 3.52 -10.15
CA LEU A 59 0.01 4.36 -9.46
C LEU A 59 0.47 5.82 -9.39
N TRP A 60 1.76 6.07 -9.22
CA TRP A 60 2.34 7.41 -9.27
C TRP A 60 2.18 8.07 -10.64
N GLU A 61 2.53 7.37 -11.73
CA GLU A 61 2.34 7.86 -13.10
C GLU A 61 0.87 8.25 -13.38
N LEU A 62 -0.07 7.57 -12.74
CA LEU A 62 -1.50 7.80 -12.89
C LEU A 62 -2.07 8.80 -11.87
N GLY A 63 -1.24 9.34 -10.97
CA GLY A 63 -1.67 10.26 -9.92
C GLY A 63 -2.58 9.61 -8.87
N ARG A 64 -2.55 8.28 -8.73
CA ARG A 64 -3.40 7.49 -7.83
C ARG A 64 -2.62 6.84 -6.70
N LEU A 65 -1.65 7.58 -6.13
CA LEU A 65 -0.91 7.12 -4.95
C LEU A 65 -1.80 6.88 -3.73
N GLU A 66 -3.02 7.42 -3.69
CA GLU A 66 -4.03 7.05 -2.69
C GLU A 66 -4.37 5.54 -2.68
N LEU A 67 -4.18 4.86 -3.82
CA LEU A 67 -4.44 3.42 -3.99
C LEU A 67 -3.18 2.58 -3.73
N SER A 68 -2.10 3.19 -3.24
CA SER A 68 -0.88 2.48 -2.89
C SER A 68 -0.99 1.81 -1.53
N VAL A 69 -0.08 0.86 -1.29
CA VAL A 69 0.01 0.18 0.01
C VAL A 69 0.57 1.13 1.05
N GLU A 70 1.54 1.95 0.67
CA GLU A 70 2.14 2.99 1.49
C GLU A 70 1.06 3.95 2.03
N ALA A 71 0.12 4.38 1.19
CA ALA A 71 -0.97 5.25 1.61
C ALA A 71 -1.93 4.59 2.62
N LEU A 72 -2.11 3.27 2.53
CA LEU A 72 -2.88 2.49 3.52
C LEU A 72 -2.13 2.33 4.84
N VAL A 73 -0.83 2.06 4.80
CA VAL A 73 0.01 1.84 6.00
C VAL A 73 0.04 3.08 6.90
N ILE A 74 0.07 4.27 6.31
CA ILE A 74 0.14 5.53 7.07
C ILE A 74 -1.20 5.96 7.69
N GLN A 75 -2.32 5.30 7.36
CA GLN A 75 -3.61 5.66 7.94
C GLN A 75 -3.63 5.33 9.43
N ASP A 76 -4.03 6.27 10.28
CA ASP A 76 -4.13 6.12 11.74
C ASP A 76 -4.76 4.79 12.17
N GLU A 77 -5.80 4.35 11.46
CA GLU A 77 -6.49 3.10 11.75
C GLU A 77 -5.57 1.87 11.65
N PHE A 78 -4.60 1.86 10.75
CA PHE A 78 -3.73 0.70 10.49
C PHE A 78 -2.32 0.86 11.04
N GLN A 79 -1.95 2.04 11.54
CA GLN A 79 -0.62 2.29 12.12
C GLN A 79 -0.28 1.28 13.24
N GLU A 80 -1.29 0.79 13.98
CA GLU A 80 -1.13 -0.21 15.03
C GLU A 80 -0.56 -1.56 14.53
N LEU A 81 -0.69 -1.85 13.24
CA LEU A 81 -0.22 -3.09 12.60
C LEU A 81 1.25 -3.02 12.15
N PHE A 82 1.82 -1.81 12.11
CA PHE A 82 3.14 -1.51 11.58
C PHE A 82 4.02 -0.86 12.64
N THR A 83 5.33 -0.95 12.47
CA THR A 83 6.25 -0.21 13.33
C THR A 83 6.34 1.25 12.89
N GLN A 84 6.77 2.11 13.81
CA GLN A 84 7.02 3.52 13.49
C GLN A 84 8.00 3.67 12.31
N GLU A 85 9.06 2.87 12.27
CA GLU A 85 10.03 2.86 11.16
C GLU A 85 9.39 2.46 9.81
N GLU A 86 8.46 1.51 9.80
CA GLU A 86 7.71 1.12 8.60
C GLU A 86 6.81 2.25 8.11
N ILE A 87 6.16 2.96 9.04
CA ILE A 87 5.29 4.09 8.75
C ILE A 87 6.10 5.28 8.22
N ASP A 88 7.18 5.66 8.90
CA ASP A 88 8.07 6.75 8.49
C ASP A 88 8.65 6.50 7.08
N SER A 89 9.10 5.27 6.81
CA SER A 89 9.58 4.90 5.46
C SER A 89 8.50 5.07 4.38
N CYS A 90 7.23 4.74 4.69
CA CYS A 90 6.12 4.98 3.78
C CYS A 90 5.84 6.47 3.59
N ILE A 91 5.88 7.26 4.67
CA ILE A 91 5.69 8.71 4.62
C ILE A 91 6.78 9.36 3.77
N GLU A 92 8.05 9.06 4.04
CA GLU A 92 9.20 9.58 3.27
C GLU A 92 9.06 9.26 1.78
N ARG A 93 8.70 8.02 1.45
CA ARG A 93 8.44 7.62 0.07
C ARG A 93 7.29 8.40 -0.55
N LEU A 94 6.16 8.53 0.14
CA LEU A 94 5.02 9.30 -0.38
C LEU A 94 5.34 10.80 -0.53
N LYS A 95 6.22 11.35 0.31
CA LYS A 95 6.75 12.72 0.17
C LYS A 95 7.66 12.85 -1.04
N GLU A 96 8.60 11.93 -1.22
CA GLU A 96 9.55 11.92 -2.35
C GLU A 96 8.82 11.92 -3.71
N TYR A 97 7.71 11.20 -3.78
CA TYR A 97 6.88 11.12 -4.99
C TYR A 97 5.76 12.18 -5.06
N GLY A 98 5.74 13.14 -4.11
CA GLY A 98 4.88 14.32 -4.14
C GLY A 98 3.41 14.10 -3.74
N TYR A 99 3.08 12.94 -3.14
CA TYR A 99 1.73 12.66 -2.62
C TYR A 99 1.48 13.39 -1.30
N ILE A 100 2.44 13.32 -0.38
CA ILE A 100 2.40 14.10 0.86
C ILE A 100 3.21 15.36 0.62
N LYS A 101 2.56 16.52 0.70
CA LYS A 101 3.25 17.80 0.75
C LYS A 101 3.41 18.20 2.21
N GLU A 102 4.64 18.40 2.66
CA GLU A 102 4.87 19.13 3.90
C GLU A 102 4.38 20.56 3.66
N GLN A 103 3.46 21.03 4.53
CA GLN A 103 3.06 22.44 4.59
C GLN A 103 4.09 23.25 5.37
#